data_AF-A0A800C8G4-F1
#
_entry.id   AF-A0A800C8G4-F1
#
_cell.length_a   1.000
_cell.length_b   1.000
_cell.length_c   1.000
_cell.angle_alpha   90.00
_cell.angle_beta   90.00
_cell.angle_gamma   90.00
#
_symmetry.space_group_name_H-M   'P 1'
#
loop_
_entity.id
_entity.type
_entity.pdbx_description
1 polymer ?
#
loop_
_entity_poly.entity_id
_entity_poly.type
_entity_poly.pdbx_seq_one_letter_code
_entity_poly.pdbx_strand_id
1 'polypeptide(L)'
;IVRLYRGEETEDRHDSAEMLEENFPEGGYQDVAGLCKMATIEAIKAQGWSLNPGRYVGVAAREEDDFDFSERLEELNEELEVLNSEARELEDRIAENVVMVLESE
;
A
#
# COMPACT_ATOMS: atom_id res chain seq x y z
N ILE A 1 -14.82 -6.11 -15.74
CA ILE A 1 -15.00 -7.13 -14.68
C ILE A 1 -16.48 -7.42 -14.35
N VAL A 2 -17.26 -6.48 -13.79
CA VAL A 2 -18.67 -6.79 -13.40
C VAL A 2 -19.53 -7.24 -14.59
N ARG A 3 -19.33 -6.66 -15.78
CA ARG A 3 -19.99 -7.11 -17.02
C ARG A 3 -19.63 -8.54 -17.40
N LEU A 4 -18.36 -8.93 -17.29
CA LEU A 4 -17.90 -10.32 -17.47
C LEU A 4 -18.64 -11.26 -16.51
N TYR A 5 -18.82 -10.86 -15.25
CA TYR A 5 -19.54 -11.67 -14.26
C TYR A 5 -21.02 -11.87 -14.63
N ARG A 6 -21.61 -10.88 -15.29
CA ARG A 6 -23.01 -10.92 -15.76
C ARG A 6 -23.20 -11.53 -17.14
N GLY A 7 -22.11 -11.86 -17.85
CA GLY A 7 -22.17 -12.28 -19.26
C GLY A 7 -22.58 -11.15 -20.22
N GLU A 8 -22.34 -9.91 -19.84
CA GLU A 8 -22.58 -8.71 -20.65
C GLU A 8 -21.34 -8.33 -21.46
N GLU A 9 -21.53 -7.60 -22.57
CA GLU A 9 -20.44 -7.08 -23.39
C GLU A 9 -19.52 -6.15 -22.58
N THR A 10 -18.22 -6.40 -22.65
CA THR A 10 -17.20 -5.63 -21.93
C THR A 10 -17.08 -4.21 -22.48
N GLU A 11 -16.70 -3.27 -21.61
CA GLU A 11 -16.36 -1.89 -21.98
C GLU A 11 -14.91 -1.62 -21.61
N ASP A 12 -14.22 -0.89 -22.48
CA ASP A 12 -12.80 -0.56 -22.42
C ASP A 12 -12.54 0.94 -22.63
N ARG A 13 -13.54 1.79 -22.35
CA ARG A 13 -13.51 3.25 -22.53
C ARG A 13 -12.27 3.97 -21.96
N HIS A 14 -11.58 3.34 -21.03
CA HIS A 14 -10.36 3.85 -20.38
C HIS A 14 -9.12 2.99 -20.71
N ASP A 15 -9.05 2.49 -21.95
CA ASP A 15 -7.93 1.71 -22.49
C ASP A 15 -7.63 0.44 -21.67
N SER A 16 -8.67 -0.18 -21.10
CA SER A 16 -8.52 -1.38 -20.26
C SER A 16 -8.57 -2.70 -21.04
N ALA A 17 -8.53 -2.65 -22.38
CA ALA A 17 -8.65 -3.83 -23.23
C ALA A 17 -7.53 -4.84 -22.95
N GLU A 18 -6.28 -4.37 -22.88
CA GLU A 18 -5.11 -5.21 -22.58
C GLU A 18 -5.22 -5.86 -21.20
N MET A 19 -5.58 -5.09 -20.16
CA MET A 19 -5.79 -5.63 -18.82
C MET A 19 -6.92 -6.68 -18.78
N LEU A 20 -7.98 -6.48 -19.56
CA LEU A 20 -9.08 -7.44 -19.63
C LEU A 20 -8.64 -8.74 -20.30
N GLU A 21 -7.87 -8.67 -21.37
CA GLU A 21 -7.33 -9.85 -22.06
C GLU A 21 -6.33 -10.62 -21.18
N GLU A 22 -5.44 -9.91 -20.49
CA GLU A 22 -4.46 -10.51 -19.57
C GLU A 22 -5.13 -11.23 -18.39
N ASN A 23 -6.10 -10.58 -17.74
CA ASN A 23 -6.71 -11.08 -16.51
C ASN A 23 -7.93 -11.99 -16.77
N PHE A 24 -8.52 -11.96 -17.97
CA PHE A 24 -9.71 -12.72 -18.35
C PHE A 24 -9.58 -13.30 -19.77
N PRO A 25 -8.58 -14.15 -20.06
CA PRO A 25 -8.25 -14.62 -21.42
C PRO A 25 -9.38 -15.45 -22.05
N GLU A 26 -10.23 -16.07 -21.24
CA GLU A 26 -11.39 -16.85 -21.73
C GLU A 26 -12.63 -15.96 -22.01
N GLY A 27 -12.54 -14.64 -21.80
CA GLY A 27 -13.65 -13.71 -21.99
C GLY A 27 -14.79 -13.88 -20.98
N GLY A 28 -14.57 -14.64 -19.91
CA GLY A 28 -15.49 -14.86 -18.80
C GLY A 28 -14.94 -14.35 -17.48
N TYR A 29 -15.81 -14.21 -16.48
CA TYR A 29 -15.36 -13.84 -15.14
C TYR A 29 -14.60 -14.97 -14.46
N GLN A 30 -13.50 -14.61 -13.81
CA GLN A 30 -12.79 -15.44 -12.84
C GLN A 30 -12.33 -14.58 -11.67
N ASP A 31 -12.08 -15.21 -10.52
CA ASP A 31 -11.41 -14.55 -9.41
C ASP A 31 -9.94 -14.32 -9.80
N VAL A 32 -9.44 -13.10 -9.58
CA VAL A 32 -8.07 -12.71 -9.88
C VAL A 32 -7.45 -12.09 -8.63
N ALA A 33 -6.35 -12.71 -8.16
CA ALA A 33 -5.67 -12.29 -6.95
C ALA A 33 -5.23 -10.83 -7.03
N GLY A 34 -5.52 -10.04 -5.99
CA GLY A 34 -5.25 -8.60 -5.95
C GLY A 34 -6.19 -7.73 -6.79
N LEU A 35 -7.06 -8.31 -7.62
CA LEU A 35 -7.92 -7.55 -8.55
C LEU A 35 -9.41 -7.71 -8.25
N CYS A 36 -9.93 -8.93 -8.23
CA CYS A 36 -11.36 -9.17 -8.01
C CYS A 36 -11.67 -10.55 -7.43
N LYS A 37 -12.75 -10.63 -6.66
CA LYS A 37 -13.24 -11.89 -6.08
C LYS A 37 -14.74 -11.87 -5.86
N MET A 38 -15.40 -13.00 -6.12
CA MET A 38 -16.78 -13.24 -5.73
C MET A 38 -16.84 -13.68 -4.26
N ALA A 39 -17.29 -12.78 -3.38
CA ALA A 39 -17.48 -13.08 -1.97
C ALA A 39 -18.94 -13.45 -1.67
N THR A 40 -19.16 -14.50 -0.88
CA THR A 40 -20.50 -14.85 -0.37
C THR A 40 -20.89 -13.95 0.80
N ILE A 41 -22.18 -13.90 1.12
CA ILE A 41 -22.69 -13.14 2.27
C ILE A 41 -22.10 -13.69 3.58
N GLU A 42 -21.90 -15.00 3.69
CA GLU A 42 -21.26 -15.65 4.83
C GLU A 42 -19.81 -15.16 5.01
N ALA A 43 -19.05 -15.06 3.91
CA ALA A 43 -17.69 -14.54 3.93
C ALA A 43 -17.65 -13.06 4.35
N ILE A 44 -18.60 -12.26 3.85
CA ILE A 44 -18.73 -10.84 4.23
C ILE A 44 -19.05 -10.71 5.73
N LYS A 45 -19.98 -11.52 6.23
CA LYS A 45 -20.33 -11.57 7.66
C LYS A 45 -19.13 -11.97 8.52
N ALA A 46 -18.35 -12.96 8.09
CA ALA A 46 -17.14 -13.40 8.79
C ALA A 46 -16.07 -12.29 8.87
N GLN A 47 -16.03 -11.40 7.88
CA GLN A 47 -15.17 -10.20 7.86
C GLN A 47 -15.82 -8.98 8.56
N GLY A 48 -16.87 -9.18 9.37
CA GLY A 48 -17.53 -8.12 10.11
C GLY A 48 -18.27 -7.11 9.23
N TRP A 49 -18.82 -7.58 8.09
CA TRP A 49 -19.50 -6.75 7.09
C TRP A 49 -18.63 -5.68 6.41
N SER A 50 -17.31 -5.75 6.58
CA SER A 50 -16.38 -4.86 5.88
C SER A 50 -16.35 -5.20 4.39
N LEU A 51 -16.66 -4.22 3.54
CA LEU A 51 -16.58 -4.36 2.07
C LEU A 51 -15.22 -3.96 1.49
N ASN A 52 -14.21 -3.71 2.32
CA ASN A 52 -12.86 -3.41 1.85
C ASN A 52 -12.33 -4.59 1.00
N PRO A 53 -12.06 -4.40 -0.32
CA PRO A 53 -11.68 -5.47 -1.24
C PRO A 53 -10.46 -6.27 -0.79
N GLY A 54 -9.47 -5.62 -0.14
CA GLY A 54 -8.24 -6.25 0.34
C GLY A 54 -8.48 -7.41 1.32
N ARG A 55 -9.66 -7.50 1.94
CA ARG A 55 -10.04 -8.64 2.80
C ARG A 55 -10.41 -9.91 2.02
N TYR A 56 -10.61 -9.81 0.71
CA TYR A 56 -11.15 -10.88 -0.12
C TYR A 56 -10.22 -11.24 -1.27
N VAL A 57 -9.66 -10.25 -1.96
CA VAL A 57 -8.93 -10.46 -3.22
C VAL A 57 -7.54 -11.04 -3.04
N GLY A 58 -7.00 -11.09 -1.81
CA GLY A 58 -5.61 -11.51 -1.58
C GLY A 58 -4.61 -10.55 -2.22
N VAL A 59 -3.40 -11.03 -2.47
CA VAL A 59 -2.33 -10.28 -3.15
C VAL A 59 -2.02 -11.00 -4.44
N ALA A 60 -1.86 -10.26 -5.54
CA ALA A 60 -1.32 -10.84 -6.77
C ALA A 60 0.01 -11.53 -6.43
N ALA A 61 0.31 -12.65 -7.10
CA ALA A 61 1.63 -13.24 -6.99
C ALA A 61 2.62 -12.17 -7.46
N ARG A 62 3.38 -11.59 -6.53
CA ARG A 62 4.52 -10.77 -6.89
C ARG A 62 5.56 -11.72 -7.43
N GLU A 63 6.24 -11.33 -8.51
CA GLU A 63 7.59 -11.84 -8.72
C GLU A 63 8.36 -11.64 -7.40
N GLU A 64 9.24 -12.57 -7.03
CA GLU A 64 10.12 -12.36 -5.88
C GLU A 64 10.86 -11.05 -6.13
N ASP A 65 10.36 -9.99 -5.51
CA ASP A 65 11.04 -8.72 -5.44
C ASP A 65 12.29 -9.03 -4.61
N ASP A 66 13.47 -8.75 -5.16
CA ASP A 66 14.77 -8.84 -4.45
C ASP A 66 14.85 -7.80 -3.30
N PHE A 67 13.70 -7.36 -2.80
CA PHE A 67 13.53 -6.45 -1.69
C PHE A 67 13.88 -7.16 -0.38
N ASP A 68 15.12 -6.99 0.06
CA ASP A 68 15.52 -7.32 1.42
C ASP A 68 14.97 -6.25 2.37
N PHE A 69 13.82 -6.57 2.98
CA PHE A 69 13.20 -5.74 3.99
C PHE A 69 14.15 -5.38 5.15
N SER A 70 15.05 -6.30 5.51
CA SER A 70 15.98 -6.09 6.63
C SER A 70 17.02 -5.04 6.26
N GLU A 71 17.61 -5.16 5.06
CA GLU A 71 18.58 -4.17 4.54
C GLU A 71 17.94 -2.78 4.44
N ARG A 72 16.73 -2.69 3.87
CA ARG A 72 16.05 -1.39 3.74
C ARG A 72 15.67 -0.79 5.10
N LEU A 73 15.28 -1.62 6.06
CA LEU A 73 14.98 -1.16 7.42
C LEU A 73 16.22 -0.67 8.14
N GLU A 74 17.36 -1.36 7.97
CA GLU A 74 18.64 -0.97 8.52
C GLU A 74 19.10 0.39 7.98
N GLU A 75 19.06 0.57 6.66
CA GLU A 75 19.36 1.86 6.00
C GLU A 75 18.50 3.01 6.54
N LEU A 76 17.19 2.80 6.65
CA LEU A 76 16.27 3.81 7.19
C LEU A 76 16.52 4.11 8.67
N ASN A 77 16.93 3.11 9.46
CA ASN A 77 17.23 3.30 10.87
C ASN A 77 18.55 4.06 11.08
N GLU A 78 19.55 3.81 10.24
CA GLU A 78 20.80 4.59 10.24
C GLU A 78 20.53 6.07 9.88
N GLU A 79 19.72 6.33 8.86
CA GLU A 79 19.31 7.70 8.51
C GLU A 79 18.58 8.37 9.69
N LEU A 80 17.68 7.65 10.36
CA LEU A 80 16.96 8.14 11.53
C LEU A 80 17.90 8.47 12.71
N GLU A 81 18.91 7.65 12.98
CA GLU A 81 19.92 7.90 14.02
C GLU A 81 20.70 9.20 13.76
N VAL A 82 21.11 9.42 12.50
CA VAL A 82 21.79 10.66 12.09
C VAL A 82 20.89 11.87 12.32
N LEU A 83 19.65 11.83 11.81
CA LEU A 83 18.69 12.92 12.00
C LEU A 83 18.42 13.21 13.49
N ASN A 84 18.37 12.18 14.33
CA ASN A 84 18.21 12.34 15.78
C ASN A 84 19.44 13.01 16.43
N SER A 85 20.66 12.71 15.98
CA SER A 85 21.86 13.38 16.48
C SER A 85 21.86 14.87 16.11
N GLU A 86 21.56 15.19 14.85
CA GLU A 86 21.47 16.58 14.38
C GLU A 86 20.39 17.37 15.12
N ALA A 87 19.23 16.74 15.38
CA ALA A 87 18.17 17.35 16.16
C ALA A 87 18.62 17.71 17.59
N ARG A 88 19.34 16.81 18.28
CA ARG A 88 19.87 17.08 19.63
C ARG A 88 20.88 18.23 19.63
N GLU A 89 21.77 18.28 18.64
CA GLU A 89 22.73 19.39 18.50
C GLU A 89 22.01 20.74 18.32
N LEU A 90 20.93 20.75 17.53
CA LEU A 90 20.11 21.95 17.36
C LEU A 90 19.37 22.33 18.64
N GLU A 91 18.82 21.36 19.36
CA GLU A 91 18.17 21.57 20.67
C GLU A 91 19.14 22.19 21.69
N ASP A 92 20.35 21.65 21.81
CA ASP A 92 21.38 22.15 22.72
C ASP A 92 21.76 23.60 22.38
N ARG A 93 22.00 23.89 21.08
CA ARG A 93 22.30 25.25 20.61
C ARG A 93 21.17 26.23 20.89
N ILE A 94 19.92 25.81 20.74
CA ILE A 94 18.76 26.65 21.06
C ILE A 94 18.73 26.93 22.57
N ALA A 95 18.95 25.92 23.41
CA ALA A 95 18.98 26.08 24.87
C ALA A 95 20.07 27.05 25.31
N GLU A 96 21.30 26.93 24.78
CA GLU A 96 22.40 27.85 25.03
C GLU A 96 22.06 29.29 24.63
N ASN A 97 21.49 29.47 23.43
CA ASN A 97 21.09 30.79 22.95
C ASN A 97 20.02 31.44 23.84
N VAL A 98 19.06 30.66 24.34
CA VAL A 98 18.03 31.17 25.25
C VAL A 98 18.63 31.68 26.56
N VAL A 99 19.58 30.95 27.14
CA VAL A 99 20.29 31.38 28.36
C VAL A 99 21.04 32.68 28.12
N MET A 100 21.80 32.78 27.03
CA MET A 100 22.55 34.00 26.69
C MET A 100 21.65 35.22 26.54
N VAL A 101 20.47 35.08 25.92
CA VAL A 101 19.50 36.17 25.78
C VAL A 101 19.00 36.63 27.15
N LEU A 102 18.62 35.69 28.03
CA LEU A 102 18.11 36.00 29.36
C LEU A 102 19.17 36.62 30.29
N GLU A 103 20.44 36.27 30.15
CA GLU A 103 21.54 36.86 30.93
C GLU A 103 21.98 38.24 30.41
N SER A 104 21.58 38.60 29.19
CA SER A 104 21.90 39.89 28.57
C SER A 104 20.89 41.01 28.84
N GLU A 105 19.77 40.70 29.51
CA GLU A 105 18.77 41.64 30.03
C GLU A 105 19.11 42.11 31.46
#